data_AF-A0A9P4W346-F1
#
_entry.id   AF-A0A9P4W346-F1
#
_cell.length_a   1.000
_cell.length_b   1.000
_cell.length_c   1.000
_cell.angle_alpha   90.00
_cell.angle_beta   90.00
_cell.angle_gamma   90.00
#
_symmetry.space_group_name_H-M   'P 1'
#
loop_
_entity.id
_entity.type
_entity.pdbx_description
1 polymer ?
#
loop_
_entity_poly.entity_id
_entity_poly.type
_entity_poly.pdbx_seq_one_letter_code
_entity_poly.pdbx_strand_id
1 'polypeptide(L)'
;MEGALSSPIHHHGPPSVVGAQGMPAPAPRPRGPKLKFTPEDDQLLVDLKEKKNLTWKQIADFFPGRSSGTLQVRYCTKLKAKTTVWTDEMVAKLRTSMQEYENDKWRIISSKVGAGFSPAACKDKVEELKAIETEQEEERERQQQSAYVQSEMPGGHGDPSATSYQ
;
A
#
# COMPACT_ATOMS: atom_id res chain seq x y z
N MET A 1 -56.42 -10.11 -23.06
CA MET A 1 -55.80 -10.23 -21.72
C MET A 1 -54.36 -9.77 -21.84
N GLU A 2 -53.94 -9.06 -20.80
CA GLU A 2 -52.77 -8.20 -20.67
C GLU A 2 -51.42 -8.93 -20.64
N GLY A 3 -50.35 -8.14 -20.83
CA GLY A 3 -49.03 -8.33 -20.19
C GLY A 3 -47.92 -8.90 -21.09
N ALA A 4 -46.63 -8.61 -20.92
CA ALA A 4 -45.88 -7.64 -20.13
C ALA A 4 -44.39 -7.75 -20.56
N LEU A 5 -43.68 -6.62 -20.58
CA LEU A 5 -42.27 -6.38 -20.17
C LEU A 5 -41.07 -7.26 -20.64
N SER A 6 -40.01 -6.52 -21.01
CA SER A 6 -38.59 -6.67 -20.63
C SER A 6 -37.58 -7.25 -21.64
N SER A 7 -36.58 -6.43 -21.98
CA SER A 7 -35.37 -6.77 -22.74
C SER A 7 -34.36 -7.56 -21.88
N PRO A 8 -33.38 -8.23 -22.53
CA PRO A 8 -31.99 -8.04 -22.08
C PRO A 8 -30.97 -7.88 -23.21
N ILE A 9 -30.02 -6.99 -22.93
CA ILE A 9 -28.79 -6.67 -23.65
C ILE A 9 -27.93 -7.92 -23.87
N HIS A 10 -27.48 -8.17 -25.10
CA HIS A 10 -26.38 -9.10 -25.39
C HIS A 10 -25.33 -8.41 -26.28
N HIS A 11 -24.16 -8.19 -25.68
CA HIS A 11 -22.93 -7.78 -26.36
C HIS A 11 -22.34 -8.98 -27.10
N HIS A 12 -22.42 -9.01 -28.42
CA HIS A 12 -21.63 -9.93 -29.22
C HIS A 12 -20.95 -9.17 -30.35
N GLY A 13 -19.66 -8.89 -30.17
CA GLY A 13 -18.78 -8.51 -31.28
C GLY A 13 -18.75 -9.64 -32.33
N PRO A 14 -18.27 -9.35 -33.55
CA PRO A 14 -18.29 -10.31 -34.64
C PRO A 14 -17.50 -11.57 -34.26
N PRO A 15 -18.03 -12.78 -34.52
CA PRO A 15 -17.37 -14.03 -34.17
C PRO A 15 -16.05 -14.19 -34.95
N SER A 16 -15.02 -14.66 -34.25
CA SER A 16 -13.69 -14.90 -34.82
C SER A 16 -13.75 -15.98 -35.91
N VAL A 17 -13.45 -15.59 -37.15
CA VAL A 17 -13.45 -16.47 -38.34
C VAL A 17 -12.14 -17.25 -38.54
N VAL A 18 -11.25 -17.26 -37.56
CA VAL A 18 -9.95 -17.93 -37.67
C VAL A 18 -10.13 -19.44 -37.47
N GLY A 19 -10.19 -20.20 -38.57
CA GLY A 19 -10.25 -21.67 -38.57
C GLY A 19 -11.21 -22.33 -39.58
N ALA A 20 -11.95 -21.57 -40.39
CA ALA A 20 -12.83 -22.14 -41.41
C ALA A 20 -12.04 -22.80 -42.56
N GLN A 21 -12.46 -24.00 -42.99
CA GLN A 21 -11.85 -24.75 -44.10
C GLN A 21 -11.93 -23.92 -45.39
N GLY A 22 -10.78 -23.64 -46.01
CA GLY A 22 -10.65 -22.82 -47.23
C GLY A 22 -9.97 -21.46 -47.04
N MET A 23 -9.68 -21.04 -45.80
CA MET A 23 -8.97 -19.78 -45.54
C MET A 23 -7.44 -19.97 -45.49
N PRO A 24 -6.65 -19.05 -46.07
CA PRO A 24 -5.19 -19.14 -46.04
C PRO A 24 -4.69 -19.13 -44.59
N ALA A 25 -3.62 -19.87 -44.31
CA ALA A 25 -3.00 -19.92 -43.00
C ALA A 25 -2.74 -18.48 -42.49
N PRO A 26 -3.02 -18.18 -41.20
CA PRO A 26 -2.78 -16.84 -40.65
C PRO A 26 -1.36 -16.40 -40.96
N ALA A 27 -1.21 -15.23 -41.59
CA ALA A 27 0.10 -14.73 -42.01
C ALA A 27 1.08 -14.78 -40.82
N PRO A 28 2.30 -15.34 -41.01
CA PRO A 28 3.28 -15.40 -39.94
C PRO A 28 3.56 -13.98 -39.49
N ARG A 29 3.21 -13.68 -38.22
CA ARG A 29 3.41 -12.35 -37.66
C ARG A 29 4.88 -11.97 -37.82
N PRO A 30 5.21 -10.86 -38.52
CA PRO A 30 6.59 -10.41 -38.61
C PRO A 30 7.05 -10.05 -37.19
N ARG A 31 7.84 -10.94 -36.59
CA ARG A 31 8.51 -10.69 -35.33
C ARG A 31 9.77 -9.92 -35.62
N GLY A 32 9.60 -8.64 -35.97
CA GLY A 32 10.70 -7.68 -35.88
C GLY A 32 11.26 -7.65 -34.44
N PRO A 33 12.47 -7.12 -34.24
CA PRO A 33 13.06 -6.98 -32.91
C PRO A 33 12.06 -6.31 -31.96
N LYS A 34 11.61 -7.03 -30.92
CA LYS A 34 10.72 -6.46 -29.89
C LYS A 34 11.54 -5.46 -29.08
N LEU A 35 11.47 -4.18 -29.46
CA LEU A 35 12.06 -3.09 -28.67
C LEU A 35 11.42 -3.09 -27.27
N LYS A 36 12.19 -3.51 -26.26
CA LYS A 36 11.76 -3.46 -24.86
C LYS A 36 12.00 -2.05 -24.31
N PHE A 37 11.15 -1.60 -23.39
CA PHE A 37 11.41 -0.39 -22.61
C PHE A 37 12.61 -0.61 -21.71
N THR A 38 13.62 0.26 -21.82
CA THR A 38 14.75 0.31 -20.90
C THR A 38 14.50 1.33 -19.78
N PRO A 39 15.29 1.32 -18.70
CA PRO A 39 15.21 2.36 -17.67
C PRO A 39 15.43 3.77 -18.22
N GLU A 40 16.30 3.92 -19.21
CA GLU A 40 16.59 5.20 -19.87
C GLU A 40 15.38 5.69 -20.67
N ASP A 41 14.70 4.77 -21.36
CA ASP A 41 13.43 5.08 -22.03
C ASP A 41 12.37 5.55 -21.05
N ASP A 42 12.26 4.87 -19.89
CA ASP A 42 11.29 5.20 -18.85
C ASP A 42 11.58 6.59 -18.25
N GLN A 43 12.86 6.93 -18.01
CA GLN A 43 13.26 8.24 -17.51
C GLN A 43 12.98 9.35 -18.53
N LEU A 44 13.29 9.12 -19.81
CA LEU A 44 12.99 10.07 -20.88
C LEU A 44 11.48 10.31 -21.01
N LEU A 45 10.68 9.24 -20.91
CA LEU A 45 9.23 9.32 -21.00
C LEU A 45 8.63 10.16 -19.86
N VAL A 46 9.13 9.97 -18.65
CA VAL A 46 8.75 10.77 -17.47
C VAL A 46 9.15 12.24 -17.64
N ASP A 47 10.40 12.51 -18.02
CA ASP A 47 10.91 13.87 -18.16
C ASP A 47 10.14 14.68 -19.20
N LEU A 48 9.85 14.07 -20.36
CA LEU A 48 9.07 14.73 -21.41
C LEU A 48 7.62 14.98 -20.96
N LYS A 49 7.04 14.07 -20.17
CA LYS A 49 5.64 14.18 -19.73
C LYS A 49 5.42 15.15 -18.57
N GLU A 50 6.32 15.17 -17.60
CA GLU A 50 6.15 15.89 -16.33
C GLU A 50 6.97 17.18 -16.27
N LYS A 51 8.22 17.17 -16.75
CA LYS A 51 9.08 18.36 -16.72
C LYS A 51 8.84 19.27 -17.92
N LYS A 52 8.67 18.68 -19.11
CA LYS A 52 8.44 19.41 -20.37
C LYS A 52 6.97 19.57 -20.74
N ASN A 53 6.06 18.92 -20.01
CA ASN A 53 4.61 19.01 -20.20
C ASN A 53 4.13 18.74 -21.64
N LEU A 54 4.81 17.85 -22.37
CA LEU A 54 4.44 17.53 -23.75
C LEU A 54 3.20 16.63 -23.84
N THR A 55 2.49 16.72 -24.96
CA THR A 55 1.41 15.79 -25.30
C THR A 55 1.95 14.44 -25.72
N TRP A 56 1.18 13.36 -25.56
CA TRP A 56 1.60 12.01 -25.96
C TRP A 56 1.99 11.90 -27.43
N LYS A 57 1.38 12.70 -28.31
CA LYS A 57 1.72 12.75 -29.73
C LYS A 57 3.13 13.32 -29.93
N GLN A 58 3.43 14.46 -29.31
CA GLN A 58 4.77 15.07 -29.37
C GLN A 58 5.83 14.19 -28.72
N ILE A 59 5.49 13.47 -27.64
CA ILE A 59 6.41 12.54 -27.00
C ILE A 59 6.76 11.38 -27.94
N ALA A 60 5.81 10.90 -28.76
CA ALA A 60 6.07 9.80 -29.69
C ALA A 60 7.17 10.12 -30.72
N ASP A 61 7.39 11.40 -31.04
CA ASP A 61 8.47 11.83 -31.93
C ASP A 61 9.87 11.50 -31.37
N PHE A 62 10.00 11.34 -30.05
CA PHE A 62 11.25 10.97 -29.37
C PHE A 62 11.42 9.45 -29.19
N PHE A 63 10.40 8.65 -29.53
CA PHE A 63 10.42 7.19 -29.38
C PHE A 63 10.13 6.50 -30.72
N PRO A 64 11.12 6.43 -31.62
CA PRO A 64 10.93 5.83 -32.94
C PRO A 64 10.44 4.38 -32.80
N GLY A 65 9.39 4.04 -33.54
CA GLY A 65 8.78 2.71 -33.50
C GLY A 65 7.84 2.46 -32.31
N ARG A 66 7.54 3.47 -31.47
CA ARG A 66 6.51 3.37 -30.43
C ARG A 66 5.39 4.37 -30.70
N SER A 67 4.15 3.90 -30.59
CA SER A 67 2.99 4.78 -30.70
C SER A 67 2.76 5.58 -29.41
N SER A 68 2.15 6.75 -29.52
CA SER A 68 1.71 7.57 -28.38
C SER A 68 0.84 6.78 -27.39
N GLY A 69 -0.01 5.87 -27.89
CA GLY A 69 -0.85 5.00 -27.05
C GLY A 69 -0.04 4.00 -26.23
N THR A 70 1.00 3.41 -26.82
CA THR A 70 1.92 2.50 -26.11
C THR A 70 2.65 3.23 -24.97
N LEU A 71 3.09 4.46 -25.22
CA LEU A 71 3.78 5.29 -24.23
C LEU A 71 2.85 5.72 -23.09
N GLN A 72 1.60 6.11 -23.40
CA GLN A 72 0.60 6.45 -22.39
C GLN A 72 0.32 5.25 -21.48
N VAL A 73 0.11 4.05 -22.05
CA VAL A 73 -0.12 2.83 -21.25
C VAL A 73 1.10 2.51 -20.38
N ARG A 74 2.32 2.60 -20.92
CA ARG A 74 3.55 2.40 -20.15
C ARG A 74 3.64 3.36 -18.97
N TYR A 75 3.43 4.66 -19.22
CA TYR A 75 3.49 5.68 -18.18
C TYR A 75 2.44 5.46 -17.09
N CYS A 76 1.16 5.30 -17.45
CA CYS A 76 0.09 5.13 -16.48
C CYS A 76 0.22 3.85 -15.65
N THR A 77 0.70 2.74 -16.23
CA THR A 77 0.76 1.45 -15.55
C THR A 77 2.06 1.17 -14.82
N LYS A 78 3.20 1.74 -15.28
CA LYS A 78 4.53 1.39 -14.75
C LYS A 78 5.29 2.56 -14.14
N LEU A 79 5.01 3.82 -14.51
CA LEU A 79 5.89 4.95 -14.20
C LEU A 79 5.23 6.03 -13.34
N LYS A 80 3.96 6.36 -13.57
CA LYS A 80 3.27 7.47 -12.91
C LYS A 80 3.33 7.38 -11.39
N ALA A 81 3.08 6.19 -10.82
CA ALA A 81 3.15 6.00 -9.37
C ALA A 81 4.57 6.10 -8.82
N LYS A 82 5.59 5.67 -9.58
CA LYS A 82 7.00 5.76 -9.18
C LYS A 82 7.54 7.19 -9.24
N THR A 83 6.92 8.05 -10.05
CA THR A 83 7.37 9.43 -10.25
C THR A 83 6.48 10.45 -9.54
N THR A 84 5.48 10.03 -8.78
CA THR A 84 4.76 10.96 -7.90
C THR A 84 5.76 11.51 -6.87
N VAL A 85 6.32 12.68 -7.18
CA VAL A 85 7.19 13.42 -6.27
C VAL A 85 6.30 14.09 -5.24
N TRP A 86 6.49 13.75 -3.98
CA TRP A 86 5.91 14.48 -2.86
C TRP A 86 6.54 15.86 -2.80
N THR A 87 5.82 16.88 -3.28
CA THR A 87 6.30 18.26 -3.15
C THR A 87 6.16 18.71 -1.70
N ASP A 88 6.98 19.66 -1.26
CA ASP A 88 6.88 20.23 0.08
C ASP A 88 5.47 20.77 0.38
N GLU A 89 4.81 21.34 -0.63
CA GLU A 89 3.42 21.79 -0.52
C GLU A 89 2.44 20.62 -0.30
N MET A 90 2.60 19.50 -1.01
CA MET A 90 1.76 18.32 -0.83
C MET A 90 2.00 17.67 0.54
N VAL A 91 3.25 17.64 1.00
CA VAL A 91 3.60 17.14 2.34
C VAL A 91 3.04 18.07 3.41
N ALA A 92 3.13 19.39 3.23
CA ALA A 92 2.54 20.36 4.15
C ALA A 92 1.02 20.18 4.24
N LYS A 93 0.33 20.08 3.09
CA LYS A 93 -1.11 19.77 3.04
C LYS A 93 -1.45 18.47 3.75
N LEU A 94 -0.68 17.40 3.52
CA LEU A 94 -0.87 16.13 4.21
C LEU A 94 -0.75 16.28 5.73
N ARG A 95 0.30 16.96 6.22
CA ARG A 95 0.50 17.20 7.65
C ARG A 95 -0.66 18.00 8.26
N THR A 96 -1.11 19.05 7.57
CA THR A 96 -2.26 19.85 8.01
C THR A 96 -3.53 19.01 8.09
N SER A 97 -3.84 18.23 7.05
CA SER A 97 -5.03 17.37 7.04
C SER A 97 -4.99 16.29 8.13
N MET A 98 -3.81 15.73 8.42
CA MET A 98 -3.65 14.80 9.55
C MET A 98 -3.91 15.49 10.89
N GLN A 99 -3.42 16.72 11.08
CA GLN A 99 -3.65 17.48 12.30
C GLN A 99 -5.13 17.88 12.48
N GLU A 100 -5.80 18.30 11.40
CA GLU A 100 -7.23 18.60 11.41
C GLU A 100 -8.06 17.38 11.78
N TYR A 101 -7.74 16.22 11.20
CA TYR A 101 -8.39 14.96 11.55
C TYR A 101 -8.22 14.63 13.04
N GLU A 102 -7.02 14.78 13.58
CA GLU A 102 -6.76 14.56 15.01
C GLU A 102 -7.57 15.53 15.88
N ASN A 103 -7.62 16.81 15.53
CA ASN A 103 -8.42 17.80 16.25
C ASN A 103 -9.92 17.47 16.21
N ASP A 104 -10.42 17.10 15.03
CA ASP A 104 -11.81 16.72 14.81
C ASP A 104 -12.17 15.45 15.59
N LYS A 105 -11.28 14.46 15.60
CA LYS A 105 -11.43 13.24 16.40
C LYS A 105 -11.65 13.57 17.87
N TRP A 106 -10.78 14.39 18.46
CA TRP A 106 -10.89 14.75 19.87
C TRP A 106 -12.11 15.63 20.17
N ARG A 107 -12.51 16.49 19.23
CA ARG A 107 -13.76 17.26 19.33
C ARG A 107 -14.98 16.35 19.38
N ILE A 108 -15.04 15.33 18.52
CA ILE A 108 -16.13 14.36 18.49
C ILE A 108 -16.15 13.53 19.78
N ILE A 109 -14.99 13.08 20.25
CA ILE A 109 -14.87 12.31 21.51
C ILE A 109 -15.36 13.14 22.69
N SER A 110 -14.83 14.36 22.85
CA SER A 110 -15.23 15.29 23.92
C SER A 110 -16.74 15.51 23.95
N SER A 111 -17.37 15.73 22.79
CA SER A 111 -18.82 15.86 22.66
C SER A 111 -19.58 14.63 23.17
N LYS A 112 -19.04 13.42 22.95
CA LYS A 112 -19.64 12.17 23.44
C LYS A 112 -19.40 11.91 24.92
N VAL A 113 -18.26 12.32 25.47
CA VAL A 113 -17.93 12.12 26.89
C VAL A 113 -18.81 12.99 27.78
N GLY A 114 -19.15 14.20 27.32
CA GLY A 114 -20.16 15.05 27.96
C GLY A 114 -19.73 16.51 28.08
N ALA A 115 -20.71 17.38 28.35
CA ALA A 115 -20.49 18.81 28.52
C ALA A 115 -19.62 19.07 29.75
N GLY A 116 -18.34 19.38 29.53
CA GLY A 116 -17.37 19.67 30.60
C GLY A 116 -15.96 19.17 30.32
N PHE A 117 -15.80 18.21 29.40
CA PHE A 117 -14.48 17.70 29.02
C PHE A 117 -14.04 18.33 27.72
N SER A 118 -12.92 19.06 27.75
CA SER A 118 -12.35 19.61 26.52
C SER A 118 -11.75 18.49 25.66
N PRO A 119 -11.63 18.69 24.33
CA PRO A 119 -10.93 17.74 23.45
C PRO A 119 -9.52 17.40 23.94
N ALA A 120 -8.81 18.39 24.47
CA ALA A 120 -7.48 18.20 25.05
C ALA A 120 -7.52 17.32 26.31
N ALA A 121 -8.45 17.57 27.24
CA ALA A 121 -8.59 16.75 28.44
C ALA A 121 -8.91 15.29 28.12
N CYS A 122 -9.74 15.03 27.09
CA CYS A 122 -9.99 13.68 26.61
C CYS A 122 -8.73 13.02 26.03
N LYS A 123 -7.92 13.79 25.29
CA LYS A 123 -6.67 13.30 24.72
C LYS A 123 -5.67 12.93 25.82
N ASP A 124 -5.42 13.84 26.76
CA ASP A 124 -4.47 13.65 27.85
C ASP A 124 -4.86 12.42 28.69
N LYS A 125 -6.16 12.22 28.95
CA LYS A 125 -6.63 11.05 29.69
C LYS A 125 -6.41 9.74 28.94
N VAL A 126 -6.58 9.72 27.61
CA VAL A 126 -6.30 8.52 26.81
C VAL A 126 -4.80 8.20 26.78
N GLU A 127 -3.94 9.21 26.74
CA GLU A 127 -2.49 9.01 26.82
C GLU A 127 -2.07 8.44 28.18
N GLU A 128 -2.64 8.93 29.28
CA GLU A 128 -2.43 8.37 30.61
C GLU A 128 -2.87 6.90 30.70
N LEU A 129 -4.05 6.55 30.18
CA LEU A 129 -4.53 5.17 30.18
C LEU A 129 -3.59 4.24 29.40
N LYS A 130 -3.08 4.69 28.25
CA LYS A 130 -2.11 3.90 27.45
C LYS A 130 -0.77 3.74 28.16
N ALA A 131 -0.29 4.77 28.87
CA ALA A 131 0.94 4.67 29.64
C ALA A 131 0.81 3.62 30.75
N ILE A 132 -0.32 3.64 31.48
CA ILE A 132 -0.62 2.64 32.51
C ILE A 132 -0.69 1.22 31.91
N GLU A 133 -1.39 1.04 30.78
CA GLU A 133 -1.45 -0.26 30.09
C GLU A 133 -0.06 -0.77 29.69
N THR A 134 0.80 0.12 29.20
CA THR A 134 2.19 -0.21 28.81
C THR A 134 3.02 -0.63 30.02
N GLU A 135 2.97 0.13 31.12
CA GLU A 135 3.70 -0.19 32.35
C GLU A 135 3.24 -1.53 32.95
N GLN A 136 1.94 -1.81 32.91
CA GLN A 136 1.38 -3.10 33.35
C GLN A 136 1.85 -4.25 32.45
N GLU A 137 1.92 -4.06 31.14
CA GLU A 137 2.43 -5.07 30.21
C GLU A 137 3.90 -5.35 30.49
N GLU A 138 4.73 -4.32 30.62
CA GLU A 138 6.14 -4.49 30.97
C GLU A 138 6.32 -5.15 32.35
N GLU A 139 5.50 -4.81 33.33
CA GLU A 139 5.58 -5.44 34.65
C GLU A 139 5.18 -6.90 34.57
N ARG A 140 4.12 -7.24 33.82
CA ARG A 140 3.73 -8.63 33.57
C ARG A 140 4.83 -9.39 32.85
N GLU A 141 5.48 -8.79 31.87
CA GLU A 141 6.64 -9.38 31.18
C GLU A 141 7.82 -9.58 32.13
N ARG A 142 8.15 -8.59 32.97
CA ARG A 142 9.20 -8.71 33.99
C ARG A 142 8.90 -9.81 34.99
N GLN A 143 7.65 -9.89 35.48
CA GLN A 143 7.21 -10.95 36.38
C GLN A 143 7.25 -12.31 35.70
N GLN A 144 6.81 -12.40 34.44
CA GLN A 144 6.84 -13.63 33.66
C GLN A 144 8.28 -14.09 33.37
N GLN A 145 9.19 -13.16 33.08
CA GLN A 145 10.60 -13.44 32.87
C GLN A 145 11.29 -13.83 34.17
N SER A 146 10.98 -13.18 35.30
CA SER A 146 11.46 -13.58 36.62
C SER A 146 10.97 -14.99 36.99
N ALA A 147 9.68 -15.29 36.76
CA ALA A 147 9.11 -16.61 37.02
C ALA A 147 9.74 -17.69 36.12
N TYR A 148 10.00 -17.37 34.85
CA TYR A 148 10.71 -18.25 33.91
C TYR A 148 12.13 -18.55 34.41
N VAL A 149 12.93 -17.52 34.72
CA VAL A 149 14.30 -17.68 35.25
C VAL A 149 14.32 -18.49 36.55
N GLN A 150 13.36 -18.25 37.44
CA GLN A 150 13.25 -18.97 38.70
C GLN A 150 12.85 -20.45 38.51
N SER A 151 12.12 -20.78 37.45
CA SER A 151 11.78 -22.17 37.07
C SER A 151 12.90 -22.93 36.38
N GLU A 152 13.87 -22.24 35.77
CA GLU A 152 15.00 -22.84 35.04
C GLU A 152 16.24 -23.12 35.90
N MET A 153 16.29 -22.66 37.15
CA MET A 153 17.40 -22.94 38.06
C MET A 153 17.27 -24.36 38.63
N PRO A 154 18.11 -25.35 38.24
CA PRO A 154 18.05 -26.68 38.81
C PRO A 154 18.54 -26.57 40.25
N GLY A 155 17.76 -27.10 41.19
CA GLY A 155 18.20 -27.26 42.58
C GLY A 155 19.54 -27.97 42.61
N GLY A 156 20.56 -27.28 43.13
CA GLY A 156 21.85 -27.86 43.44
C GLY A 156 21.66 -28.97 44.47
N HIS A 157 21.57 -30.21 44.01
CA HIS A 157 21.86 -31.38 44.84
C HIS A 157 23.37 -31.41 45.09
N GLY A 158 23.81 -30.60 46.07
CA GLY A 158 25.11 -30.74 46.71
C GLY A 158 25.04 -31.84 47.74
N ASP A 159 25.54 -33.01 47.38
CA ASP A 159 25.62 -34.24 48.17
C ASP A 159 26.38 -34.03 49.50
N PRO A 160 25.81 -34.31 50.69
CA PRO A 160 26.53 -34.24 51.95
C PRO A 160 27.25 -35.56 52.21
N SER A 161 28.38 -35.76 51.55
CA SER A 161 29.31 -36.84 51.95
C SER A 161 30.75 -36.35 51.91
N ALA A 162 31.21 -35.90 53.07
CA ALA A 162 32.64 -35.85 53.40
C ALA A 162 32.83 -35.97 54.92
N THR A 163 32.99 -37.22 55.33
CA THR A 163 34.05 -37.68 56.24
C THR A 163 34.11 -37.13 57.66
N SER A 164 33.68 -37.95 58.62
CA SER A 164 34.42 -38.19 59.86
C SER A 164 33.86 -39.45 60.50
N TYR A 165 34.68 -40.51 60.65
CA TYR A 165 34.96 -41.15 61.94
C TYR A 165 35.89 -42.37 61.74
N GLN A 166 37.01 -42.29 62.46
CA GLN A 166 38.02 -43.30 62.87
C GLN A 166 38.95 -43.90 61.81
#